data_AF-A0AB72Z3P3-F1
#
_entry.id   AF-A0AB72Z3P3-F1
#
_cell.length_a   1.000
_cell.length_b   1.000
_cell.length_c   1.000
_cell.angle_alpha   90.00
_cell.angle_beta   90.00
_cell.angle_gamma   90.00
#
_symmetry.space_group_name_H-M   'P 1'
#
loop_
_entity.id
_entity.type
_entity.pdbx_description
1 polymer ?
#
loop_
_entity_poly.entity_id
_entity_poly.type
_entity_poly.pdbx_seq_one_letter_code
_entity_poly.pdbx_strand_id
1 'polypeptide(L)'
;MLLVRLAIACFVPFAPVYLLVVVTGIMVGLDPLLVGMLRLAFTASVSMTIHELVHACLLSWRNPDMRVSISTDWLRMMVYRKAPLPMLQALACAVLGPCAGVMTAMCLTGLYGPSFGWLVVIQQMVCLIPPCDDGVAVVRCIWTLVSRGRKRGIGWKETR
;
A
#
# COMPACT_ATOMS: atom_id res chain seq x y z
N MET A 1 12.95 12.04 9.81
CA MET A 1 11.60 12.64 9.77
C MET A 1 10.61 11.90 8.85
N LEU A 2 11.03 11.28 7.74
CA LEU A 2 10.11 10.60 6.81
C LEU A 2 9.27 9.50 7.48
N LEU A 3 9.90 8.59 8.24
CA LEU A 3 9.22 7.49 8.94
C LEU A 3 8.14 7.99 9.92
N VAL A 4 8.42 9.08 10.65
CA VAL A 4 7.45 9.67 11.58
C VAL A 4 6.26 10.25 10.83
N ARG A 5 6.50 10.95 9.71
CA ARG A 5 5.42 11.51 8.88
C ARG A 5 4.57 10.40 8.24
N LEU A 6 5.22 9.33 7.78
CA LEU A 6 4.58 8.10 7.28
C LEU A 6 3.68 7.49 8.35
N ALA A 7 4.23 7.22 9.54
CA ALA A 7 3.46 6.65 10.63
C ALA A 7 2.26 7.53 10.99
N ILE A 8 2.44 8.85 11.11
CA ILE A 8 1.30 9.76 11.37
C ILE A 8 0.26 9.64 10.25
N ALA A 9 0.65 9.72 8.98
CA ALA A 9 -0.28 9.65 7.85
C ALA A 9 -1.05 8.34 7.79
N CYS A 10 -0.42 7.21 8.16
CA CYS A 10 -1.05 5.89 8.14
C CYS A 10 -1.93 5.62 9.38
N PHE A 11 -1.66 6.25 10.52
CA PHE A 11 -2.41 6.05 11.77
C PHE A 11 -3.58 7.04 11.94
N VAL A 12 -3.45 8.28 11.43
CA VAL A 12 -4.50 9.31 11.48
C VAL A 12 -5.88 8.84 10.98
N PRO A 13 -6.02 8.13 9.83
CA PRO A 13 -7.33 7.63 9.39
C PRO A 13 -8.01 6.70 10.39
N PHE A 14 -7.25 6.04 11.27
CA PHE A 14 -7.77 5.14 12.28
C PHE A 14 -7.97 5.81 13.65
N ALA A 15 -7.63 7.09 13.82
CA ALA A 15 -7.87 7.85 15.04
C ALA A 15 -9.32 7.74 15.59
N PRO A 16 -10.37 7.79 14.75
CA PRO A 16 -11.74 7.59 15.23
C PRO A 16 -11.98 6.20 15.82
N VAL A 17 -11.36 5.16 15.25
CA VAL A 17 -11.48 3.78 15.76
C VAL A 17 -10.77 3.63 17.10
N TYR A 18 -9.56 4.19 17.22
CA TYR A 18 -8.84 4.21 18.49
C TYR A 18 -9.63 4.94 19.58
N LEU A 19 -10.19 6.11 19.26
CA LEU A 19 -11.00 6.89 20.20
C LEU A 19 -12.27 6.13 20.61
N LEU A 20 -12.98 5.53 19.64
CA LEU A 20 -14.17 4.72 19.90
C LEU A 20 -13.85 3.57 20.87
N VAL A 21 -12.77 2.83 20.61
CA VAL A 21 -12.36 1.72 21.48
C VAL A 21 -12.06 2.20 22.90
N VAL A 22 -11.36 3.32 23.06
CA VAL A 22 -11.05 3.88 24.38
C VAL A 22 -12.33 4.29 25.12
N VAL A 23 -13.22 5.04 24.47
CA VAL A 23 -14.46 5.52 25.08
C VAL A 23 -15.37 4.36 25.48
N THR A 24 -15.62 3.42 24.57
CA THR A 24 -16.46 2.25 24.87
C THR A 24 -15.81 1.36 25.92
N GLY A 25 -14.49 1.19 25.88
CA GLY A 25 -13.73 0.43 26.87
C GLY A 25 -13.83 1.01 28.29
N ILE A 26 -13.88 2.34 28.44
CA ILE A 26 -14.10 3.01 29.73
C ILE A 26 -15.56 2.86 30.20
N MET A 27 -16.53 2.98 29.29
CA MET A 27 -17.95 2.99 29.64
C MET A 27 -18.50 1.59 29.98
N VAL A 28 -18.08 0.57 29.23
CA VAL A 28 -18.71 -0.76 29.24
C VAL A 28 -17.70 -1.88 29.55
N GLY A 29 -16.41 -1.58 29.52
CA GLY A 29 -15.33 -2.56 29.64
C GLY A 29 -14.78 -3.02 28.29
N LEU A 30 -13.58 -3.62 28.32
CA LEU A 30 -12.92 -4.16 27.13
C LEU A 30 -13.47 -5.55 26.81
N ASP A 31 -14.23 -5.65 25.73
CA ASP A 31 -14.73 -6.92 25.19
C ASP A 31 -13.85 -7.44 24.03
N PRO A 32 -14.03 -8.70 23.61
CA PRO A 32 -13.25 -9.28 22.51
C PRO A 32 -13.42 -8.55 21.17
N LEU A 33 -14.57 -7.90 20.93
CA LEU A 33 -14.85 -7.18 19.70
C LEU A 33 -14.02 -5.89 19.63
N LEU A 34 -14.00 -5.10 20.70
CA LEU A 34 -13.20 -3.89 20.85
C LEU A 34 -11.71 -4.19 20.73
N VAL A 35 -11.24 -5.27 21.35
CA VAL A 35 -9.86 -5.76 21.20
C VAL A 35 -9.58 -6.15 19.73
N GLY A 36 -10.54 -6.79 19.07
CA GLY A 36 -10.47 -7.10 17.64
C GLY A 36 -10.36 -5.84 16.76
N MET A 37 -11.18 -4.82 17.00
CA MET A 37 -11.13 -3.55 16.27
C MET A 37 -9.81 -2.80 16.50
N LEU A 38 -9.28 -2.81 17.73
CA LEU A 38 -7.99 -2.22 18.04
C LEU A 38 -6.86 -2.91 17.26
N ARG A 39 -6.85 -4.25 17.27
CA ARG A 39 -5.89 -5.05 16.50
C ARG A 39 -6.01 -4.79 15.00
N LEU A 40 -7.23 -4.66 14.47
CA LEU A 40 -7.46 -4.31 13.07
C LEU A 40 -6.85 -2.95 12.72
N ALA A 41 -7.22 -1.90 13.46
CA ALA A 41 -6.75 -0.55 13.23
C ALA A 41 -5.22 -0.46 13.31
N PHE A 42 -4.62 -1.08 14.32
CA PHE A 42 -3.17 -1.17 14.47
C PHE A 42 -2.51 -1.93 13.31
N THR A 43 -3.01 -3.11 12.97
CA THR A 43 -2.45 -3.95 11.90
C THR A 43 -2.54 -3.24 10.55
N ALA A 44 -3.67 -2.60 10.24
CA ALA A 44 -3.84 -1.83 9.01
C ALA A 44 -2.87 -0.64 8.94
N SER A 45 -2.73 0.11 10.04
CA SER A 45 -1.83 1.28 10.10
C SER A 45 -0.37 0.89 9.92
N VAL A 46 0.09 -0.16 10.62
CA VAL A 46 1.47 -0.66 10.49
C VAL A 46 1.72 -1.24 9.10
N SER A 47 0.77 -2.02 8.56
CA SER A 47 0.89 -2.60 7.22
C SER A 47 0.99 -1.53 6.14
N MET A 48 0.18 -0.47 6.22
CA MET A 48 0.27 0.68 5.31
C MET A 48 1.57 1.47 5.50
N THR A 49 2.06 1.61 6.73
CA THR A 49 3.33 2.28 6.99
C THR A 49 4.49 1.54 6.29
N ILE A 50 4.51 0.21 6.41
CA ILE A 50 5.54 -0.62 5.76
C ILE A 50 5.36 -0.64 4.24
N HIS A 51 4.13 -0.75 3.75
CA HIS A 51 3.80 -0.65 2.32
C HIS A 51 4.41 0.61 1.69
N GLU A 52 4.11 1.78 2.28
CA GLU A 52 4.57 3.06 1.76
C GLU A 52 6.07 3.28 1.99
N LEU A 53 6.63 2.71 3.06
CA LEU A 53 8.08 2.71 3.29
C LEU A 53 8.82 1.93 2.20
N VAL A 54 8.31 0.77 1.79
CA VAL A 54 8.89 -0.01 0.69
C VAL A 54 8.85 0.78 -0.62
N HIS A 55 7.73 1.45 -0.93
CA HIS A 55 7.67 2.37 -2.07
C HIS A 55 8.76 3.44 -1.97
N ALA A 56 8.86 4.13 -0.83
CA ALA A 56 9.87 5.17 -0.63
C ALA A 56 11.31 4.66 -0.77
N CYS A 57 11.61 3.46 -0.26
CA CYS A 57 12.93 2.82 -0.37
C CYS A 57 13.28 2.45 -1.81
N LEU A 58 12.37 1.80 -2.54
CA LEU A 58 12.59 1.39 -3.94
C LEU A 58 12.78 2.59 -4.87
N LEU A 59 12.16 3.70 -4.54
CA LEU A 59 12.28 4.96 -5.27
C LEU A 59 13.59 5.67 -4.92
N SER A 60 13.89 5.83 -3.63
CA SER A 60 15.11 6.49 -3.15
C SER A 60 16.39 5.77 -3.60
N TRP A 61 16.38 4.43 -3.66
CA TRP A 61 17.55 3.64 -4.07
C TRP A 61 18.08 4.01 -5.47
N ARG A 62 17.20 4.44 -6.38
CA ARG A 62 17.57 4.67 -7.80
C ARG A 62 17.73 6.15 -8.16
N ASN A 63 17.11 7.06 -7.41
CA ASN A 63 17.32 8.49 -7.55
C ASN A 63 17.47 9.10 -6.15
N PRO A 64 18.70 9.26 -5.63
CA PRO A 64 18.93 9.87 -4.32
C PRO A 64 18.41 11.31 -4.23
N ASP A 65 18.23 12.00 -5.36
CA ASP A 65 17.64 13.34 -5.47
C ASP A 65 16.09 13.34 -5.49
N MET A 66 15.43 12.17 -5.52
CA MET A 66 13.96 12.13 -5.44
C MET A 66 13.51 12.54 -4.04
N ARG A 67 12.96 13.76 -3.95
CA ARG A 67 12.27 14.22 -2.75
C ARG A 67 10.93 13.50 -2.65
N VAL A 68 10.84 12.54 -1.73
CA VAL A 68 9.57 11.97 -1.30
C VAL A 68 8.83 13.05 -0.50
N SER A 69 7.91 13.74 -1.16
CA SER A 69 6.90 14.56 -0.49
C SER A 69 5.79 13.65 0.02
N ILE A 70 5.26 13.93 1.21
CA ILE A 70 4.02 13.32 1.68
C ILE A 70 3.02 14.47 1.65
N SER A 71 2.15 14.50 0.64
CA SER A 71 0.93 15.31 0.74
C SER A 71 -0.08 14.50 1.55
N THR A 72 -0.77 15.15 2.47
CA THR A 72 -1.86 14.53 3.24
C THR A 72 -3.20 15.06 2.73
N ASP A 73 -3.37 15.15 1.41
CA ASP A 73 -4.67 15.43 0.83
C ASP A 73 -5.46 14.12 0.79
N TRP A 74 -6.52 14.03 1.59
CA TRP A 74 -7.46 12.89 1.58
C TRP A 74 -6.80 11.50 1.71
N LEU A 75 -5.81 11.36 2.60
CA LEU A 75 -5.10 10.08 2.86
C LEU A 75 -4.25 9.55 1.70
N ARG A 76 -3.92 10.39 0.72
CA ARG A 76 -3.15 9.98 -0.45
C ARG A 76 -1.68 10.36 -0.34
N MET A 77 -0.81 9.37 -0.22
CA MET A 77 0.64 9.59 -0.22
C MET A 77 1.18 9.69 -1.65
N MET A 78 1.50 10.91 -2.10
CA MET A 78 2.05 11.14 -3.44
C MET A 78 3.58 11.30 -3.43
N VAL A 79 4.30 10.33 -4.02
CA VAL A 79 5.73 10.49 -4.27
C VAL A 79 5.97 11.30 -5.54
N TYR A 80 6.45 12.54 -5.39
CA TYR A 80 6.81 13.39 -6.53
C TYR A 80 8.08 12.88 -7.23
N ARG A 81 8.04 12.77 -8.56
CA ARG A 81 9.15 12.25 -9.39
C ARG A 81 9.45 13.19 -10.54
N LYS A 82 10.73 13.53 -10.76
CA LYS A 82 11.18 14.36 -11.90
C LYS A 82 11.29 13.58 -13.22
N ALA A 83 11.46 12.25 -13.17
CA ALA A 83 11.65 11.41 -14.35
C ALA A 83 10.75 10.17 -14.33
N PRO A 84 10.28 9.69 -15.50
CA PRO A 84 9.50 8.46 -15.60
C PRO A 84 10.36 7.24 -15.25
N LEU A 85 9.78 6.29 -14.49
CA LEU A 85 10.46 5.04 -14.15
C LEU A 85 10.42 4.04 -15.32
N PRO A 86 11.46 3.20 -15.46
CA PRO A 86 11.39 2.07 -16.36
C PRO A 86 10.26 1.13 -15.92
N MET A 87 9.59 0.55 -16.91
CA MET A 87 8.37 -0.24 -16.76
C MET A 87 8.46 -1.36 -15.72
N LEU A 88 9.54 -2.15 -15.74
CA LEU A 88 9.73 -3.24 -14.78
C LEU A 88 9.84 -2.73 -13.34
N GLN A 89 10.46 -1.56 -13.16
CA GLN A 89 10.59 -0.93 -11.85
C GLN A 89 9.28 -0.30 -11.38
N ALA A 90 8.50 0.29 -12.30
CA ALA A 90 7.17 0.78 -11.98
C ALA A 90 6.25 -0.36 -11.52
N LEU A 91 6.30 -1.51 -12.21
CA LEU A 91 5.56 -2.71 -11.83
C LEU A 91 6.05 -3.28 -10.49
N ALA A 92 7.37 -3.41 -10.31
CA ALA A 92 7.95 -3.91 -9.07
C ALA A 92 7.60 -3.01 -7.88
N CYS A 93 7.69 -1.69 -8.03
CA CYS A 93 7.29 -0.73 -7.01
C CYS A 93 5.81 -0.94 -6.65
N ALA A 94 4.92 -0.89 -7.65
CA ALA A 94 3.47 -1.02 -7.46
C ALA A 94 3.03 -2.32 -6.79
N VAL A 95 3.79 -3.41 -6.93
CA VAL A 95 3.46 -4.72 -6.34
C VAL A 95 4.12 -4.95 -4.99
N LEU A 96 5.38 -4.53 -4.83
CA LEU A 96 6.15 -4.82 -3.61
C LEU A 96 5.64 -4.08 -2.38
N GLY A 97 5.07 -2.88 -2.53
CA GLY A 97 4.39 -2.17 -1.44
C GLY A 97 3.23 -3.00 -0.86
N PRO A 98 2.19 -3.32 -1.65
CA PRO A 98 1.09 -4.20 -1.24
C PRO A 98 1.55 -5.55 -0.68
N CYS A 99 2.52 -6.20 -1.31
CA CYS A 99 3.05 -7.48 -0.83
C CYS A 99 3.67 -7.36 0.57
N ALA A 100 4.47 -6.31 0.83
CA ALA A 100 5.04 -6.06 2.15
C ALA A 100 3.97 -5.76 3.20
N GLY A 101 2.91 -5.06 2.81
CA GLY A 101 1.73 -4.86 3.65
C GLY A 101 1.05 -6.18 4.03
N VAL A 102 0.81 -7.08 3.06
CA VAL A 102 0.22 -8.41 3.32
C VAL A 102 1.09 -9.23 4.27
N MET A 103 2.41 -9.28 4.03
CA MET A 103 3.35 -10.01 4.90
C MET A 103 3.31 -9.47 6.33
N THR A 104 3.25 -8.15 6.49
CA THR A 104 3.14 -7.49 7.80
C THR A 104 1.83 -7.87 8.49
N ALA A 105 0.71 -7.82 7.77
CA ALA A 105 -0.60 -8.19 8.30
C ALA A 105 -0.64 -9.65 8.76
N MET A 106 -0.09 -10.57 7.96
CA MET A 106 0.01 -11.99 8.32
C MET A 106 0.86 -12.21 9.56
N CYS A 107 2.02 -11.56 9.65
CA CYS A 107 2.92 -11.65 10.80
C CYS A 107 2.24 -11.18 12.09
N LEU A 108 1.62 -9.99 12.07
CA LEU A 108 0.91 -9.45 13.24
C LEU A 108 -0.30 -10.30 13.64
N THR A 109 -1.04 -10.84 12.66
CA THR A 109 -2.15 -11.77 12.92
C THR A 109 -1.65 -13.07 13.56
N GLY A 110 -0.50 -13.58 13.12
CA GLY A 110 0.14 -14.75 13.72
C GLY A 110 0.57 -14.51 15.18
N LEU A 111 1.04 -13.30 15.51
CA LEU A 111 1.49 -12.96 16.86
C LEU A 111 0.37 -12.78 17.87
N TYR A 112 -0.73 -12.11 17.50
CA TYR A 112 -1.80 -11.79 18.44
C TYR A 112 -3.01 -12.75 18.33
N GLY A 113 -2.99 -13.67 17.38
CA GLY A 113 -4.05 -14.65 17.13
C GLY A 113 -5.08 -14.18 16.10
N PRO A 114 -5.98 -15.10 15.66
CA PRO A 114 -6.96 -14.83 14.62
C PRO A 114 -7.88 -13.69 15.06
N SER A 115 -7.97 -12.68 14.20
CA SER A 115 -8.80 -11.49 14.36
C SER A 115 -9.23 -11.02 12.98
N PHE A 116 -9.56 -9.74 12.83
CA PHE A 116 -9.90 -9.15 11.54
C PHE A 116 -8.69 -8.93 10.61
N GLY A 117 -7.53 -9.53 10.87
CA GLY A 117 -6.31 -9.38 10.05
C GLY A 117 -6.49 -9.75 8.57
N TRP A 118 -7.42 -10.65 8.26
CA TRP A 118 -7.80 -10.97 6.87
C TRP A 118 -8.40 -9.77 6.11
N LEU A 119 -9.09 -8.84 6.80
CA LEU A 119 -9.55 -7.59 6.19
C LEU A 119 -8.37 -6.72 5.75
N VAL A 120 -7.27 -6.74 6.49
CA VAL A 120 -6.04 -6.01 6.10
C VAL A 120 -5.44 -6.64 4.86
N VAL A 121 -5.42 -7.98 4.75
CA VAL A 121 -4.97 -8.66 3.53
C VAL A 121 -5.81 -8.25 2.32
N ILE A 122 -7.14 -8.23 2.45
CA ILE A 122 -8.04 -7.74 1.39
C ILE A 122 -7.74 -6.28 1.05
N GLN A 123 -7.57 -5.43 2.07
CA GLN A 123 -7.25 -4.02 1.90
C GLN A 123 -5.95 -3.81 1.09
N GLN A 124 -4.92 -4.62 1.32
CA GLN A 124 -3.68 -4.57 0.53
C GLN A 124 -3.89 -5.07 -0.91
N MET A 125 -4.72 -6.09 -1.13
CA MET A 125 -5.06 -6.56 -2.48
C MET A 125 -5.83 -5.49 -3.27
N VAL A 126 -6.71 -4.73 -2.61
CA VAL A 126 -7.46 -3.64 -3.24
C VAL A 126 -6.54 -2.52 -3.72
N CYS A 127 -5.37 -2.30 -3.09
CA CYS A 127 -4.37 -1.34 -3.59
C CYS A 127 -3.89 -1.68 -5.01
N LEU A 128 -3.93 -2.95 -5.42
CA LEU A 128 -3.56 -3.40 -6.77
C LEU A 128 -4.69 -3.21 -7.80
N ILE A 129 -5.84 -2.66 -7.41
CA ILE A 129 -7.00 -2.46 -8.27
C ILE A 129 -7.21 -0.95 -8.49
N PRO A 130 -7.41 -0.47 -9.73
CA PRO A 130 -7.77 0.92 -9.98
C PRO A 130 -9.08 1.29 -9.24
N PRO A 131 -9.19 2.49 -8.65
CA PRO A 131 -8.42 3.71 -8.95
C PRO A 131 -7.14 3.90 -8.12
N CYS A 132 -6.73 2.94 -7.28
CA CYS A 132 -5.49 3.06 -6.49
C CYS A 132 -4.26 3.26 -7.40
N ASP A 133 -3.31 4.07 -6.95
CA ASP A 133 -2.12 4.45 -7.74
C ASP A 133 -1.28 3.23 -8.16
N ASP A 134 -1.13 2.25 -7.27
CA ASP A 134 -0.49 0.97 -7.54
C ASP A 134 -1.23 0.17 -8.62
N GLY A 135 -2.55 0.00 -8.48
CA GLY A 135 -3.38 -0.66 -9.48
C GLY A 135 -3.34 0.02 -10.85
N VAL A 136 -3.36 1.36 -10.89
CA VAL A 136 -3.21 2.12 -12.14
C VAL A 136 -1.83 1.88 -12.76
N ALA A 137 -0.76 1.83 -11.96
CA ALA A 137 0.58 1.54 -12.44
C ALA A 137 0.68 0.12 -13.01
N VAL A 138 0.08 -0.88 -12.34
CA VAL A 138 0.02 -2.27 -12.81
C VAL A 138 -0.72 -2.35 -14.15
N VAL A 139 -1.92 -1.78 -14.26
CA VAL A 139 -2.72 -1.81 -15.49
C VAL A 139 -2.00 -1.11 -16.66
N ARG A 140 -1.37 0.05 -16.41
CA ARG A 140 -0.54 0.73 -17.43
C ARG A 140 0.62 -0.14 -17.90
N CYS A 141 1.25 -0.87 -16.97
CA CYS A 141 2.30 -1.81 -17.32
C CYS A 141 1.77 -2.95 -18.18
N ILE A 142 0.69 -3.62 -17.77
CA ILE A 142 0.07 -4.71 -18.55
C ILE A 142 -0.32 -4.22 -19.96
N TRP A 143 -0.96 -3.06 -20.06
CA TRP A 143 -1.35 -2.48 -21.35
C TRP A 143 -0.16 -2.22 -22.27
N THR A 144 0.94 -1.71 -21.72
CA THR A 144 2.15 -1.44 -22.48
C THR A 144 2.84 -2.73 -22.95
N LEU A 145 2.79 -3.82 -22.16
CA LEU A 145 3.29 -5.13 -22.59
C LEU A 145 2.44 -5.69 -23.74
N VAL A 146 1.11 -5.67 -23.58
CA VAL A 146 0.16 -6.17 -24.59
C VAL A 146 0.29 -5.41 -25.90
N SER A 147 0.36 -4.08 -25.85
CA SER A 147 0.49 -3.24 -27.05
C SER A 147 1.84 -3.45 -27.76
N ARG A 148 2.94 -3.64 -27.03
CA ARG A 148 4.25 -4.00 -27.62
C ARG A 148 4.23 -5.40 -28.23
N GLY A 149 3.60 -6.37 -27.58
CA GLY A 149 3.39 -7.71 -28.12
C GLY A 149 2.57 -7.70 -29.40
N ARG A 150 1.50 -6.90 -29.46
CA ARG A 150 0.66 -6.74 -30.65
C ARG A 150 1.41 -6.11 -31.83
N LYS A 151 2.27 -5.11 -31.58
CA LYS A 151 3.14 -4.54 -32.63
C LYS A 151 4.17 -5.54 -33.15
N ARG A 152 4.75 -6.39 -32.30
CA ARG A 152 5.66 -7.46 -32.72
C ARG A 152 4.96 -8.60 -33.49
N GLY A 153 3.71 -8.89 -33.16
CA GLY A 153 2.89 -9.90 -33.86
C GLY A 153 2.39 -9.46 -35.24
N ILE A 154 2.26 -8.15 -35.49
CA ILE A 154 1.86 -7.61 -36.80
C ILE A 154 3.06 -7.56 -37.77
N GLY A 155 4.29 -7.39 -37.28
CA GLY A 155 5.51 -7.37 -38.10
C GLY A 155 5.98 -8.72 -38.65
N TRP A 156 5.36 -9.84 -38.28
CA TRP A 156 5.71 -11.18 -38.79
C TRP A 156 4.77 -11.66 -39.91
N LYS A 157 3.71 -10.91 -40.25
CA LYS A 157 2.80 -11.30 -41.34
C LYS A 157 3.08 -10.65 -42.68
N GLU A 158 4.16 -9.89 -42.81
CA GLU A 158 4.51 -9.14 -44.02
C GLU A 158 5.92 -9.53 -44.49
N THR A 159 6.12 -10.83 -44.73
CA THR A 159 7.27 -11.41 -45.44
C THR A 159 6.94 -12.84 -45.83
N ARG A 160 5.95 -13.01 -46.70
CA ARG A 160 5.83 -14.17 -47.60
C ARG A 160 5.21 -13.71 -48.90
#